data_AF-A0A7X6QEM7-F1
#
_entry.id   AF-A0A7X6QEM7-F1
#
_cell.length_a   1.000
_cell.length_b   1.000
_cell.length_c   1.000
_cell.angle_alpha   90.00
_cell.angle_beta   90.00
_cell.angle_gamma   90.00
#
_symmetry.space_group_name_H-M   'P 1'
#
loop_
_entity.id
_entity.type
_entity.pdbx_description
1 polymer ?
#
loop_
_entity_poly.entity_id
_entity_poly.type
_entity_poly.pdbx_seq_one_letter_code
_entity_poly.pdbx_strand_id
1 'polypeptide(L)'
;TLTDARRKLSKYSSFNAAKYSMIHISVEDRDPKRAADLANAYVECLQEQNSRLAVSEAAQRRLFFEQELDKEKVLLAEAETDLQKMQEQKGLFQVTSQVSAVIQSMAQLRAEIVAREVALERLKAGATARNPEVQRQEIEITALRGQMKELEAKSSRDGSNPFMPTSMVPEAALDYARRLREVRYHEALYELLAQQYEVARIDEARESPVIQVVDQAVPPEKKSAPRRSYYLIIGLFLGAVAGMVLALGLQAAQDVSVSRKMEVFKKSLRIRPARSARLD
;
A
#
# COMPACT_ATOMS: atom_id res chain seq x y z
N THR A 1 -26.44 31.96 -8.11
CA THR A 1 -24.99 31.70 -8.02
C THR A 1 -24.71 30.20 -8.12
N LEU A 2 -23.45 29.76 -8.29
CA LEU A 2 -23.08 28.34 -8.28
C LEU A 2 -23.50 27.64 -6.98
N THR A 3 -23.43 28.35 -5.85
CA THR A 3 -23.86 27.87 -4.54
C THR A 3 -25.36 27.57 -4.49
N ASP A 4 -26.19 28.43 -5.10
CA ASP A 4 -27.65 28.21 -5.18
C ASP A 4 -28.00 27.03 -6.09
N ALA A 5 -27.27 26.88 -7.20
CA ALA A 5 -27.44 25.75 -8.11
C ALA A 5 -27.12 24.43 -7.40
N ARG A 6 -26.00 24.36 -6.65
CA ARG A 6 -25.63 23.19 -5.85
C ARG A 6 -26.70 22.86 -4.80
N ARG A 7 -27.22 23.87 -4.10
CA ARG A 7 -28.27 23.69 -3.08
C ARG A 7 -29.59 23.20 -3.66
N LYS A 8 -29.96 23.66 -4.87
CA LYS A 8 -31.14 23.13 -5.56
C LYS A 8 -30.90 21.68 -5.97
N LEU A 9 -29.76 21.39 -6.57
CA LEU A 9 -29.42 20.05 -7.03
C LEU A 9 -29.40 19.03 -5.88
N SER A 10 -28.83 19.39 -4.72
CA SER A 10 -28.80 18.53 -3.54
C SER A 10 -30.17 18.26 -2.92
N LYS A 11 -31.18 19.11 -3.18
CA LYS A 11 -32.56 18.88 -2.70
C LYS A 11 -33.32 17.88 -3.56
N TYR A 12 -32.97 17.78 -4.83
CA TYR A 12 -33.64 16.92 -5.81
C TYR A 12 -32.86 15.65 -6.13
N SER A 13 -31.68 15.47 -5.54
CA SER A 13 -30.85 14.28 -5.71
C SER A 13 -30.74 13.55 -4.39
N SER A 14 -30.99 12.25 -4.39
CA SER A 14 -30.88 11.39 -3.21
C SER A 14 -29.93 10.24 -3.51
N PHE A 15 -29.06 9.94 -2.53
CA PHE A 15 -28.04 8.91 -2.61
C PHE A 15 -28.27 7.95 -1.46
N ASN A 16 -28.64 6.71 -1.77
CA ASN A 16 -28.85 5.67 -0.77
C ASN A 16 -27.84 4.55 -0.97
N ALA A 17 -26.99 4.33 0.04
CA ALA A 17 -26.15 3.14 0.09
C ALA A 17 -27.01 1.97 0.61
N ALA A 18 -27.31 1.01 -0.26
CA ALA A 18 -28.01 -0.20 0.12
C ALA A 18 -27.06 -1.17 0.86
N LYS A 19 -27.62 -2.19 1.52
CA LYS A 19 -26.83 -3.36 1.93
C LYS A 19 -26.16 -3.96 0.67
N TYR A 20 -24.94 -4.48 0.82
CA TYR A 20 -24.11 -5.09 -0.26
C TYR A 20 -23.39 -4.14 -1.23
N SER A 21 -22.90 -2.98 -0.75
CA SER A 21 -22.04 -2.07 -1.54
C SER A 21 -22.68 -1.50 -2.83
N MET A 22 -24.01 -1.49 -2.91
CA MET A 22 -24.74 -0.86 -4.02
C MET A 22 -25.13 0.57 -3.66
N ILE A 23 -24.93 1.50 -4.60
CA ILE A 23 -25.32 2.90 -4.46
C ILE A 23 -26.50 3.16 -5.40
N HIS A 24 -27.65 3.50 -4.84
CA HIS A 24 -28.79 3.98 -5.61
C HIS A 24 -28.77 5.50 -5.69
N ILE A 25 -28.76 6.01 -6.91
CA ILE A 25 -28.84 7.43 -7.24
C ILE A 25 -30.22 7.71 -7.81
N SER A 26 -30.96 8.60 -7.19
CA SER A 26 -32.28 9.03 -7.67
C SER A 26 -32.31 10.55 -7.81
N VAL A 27 -32.71 11.03 -8.98
CA VAL A 27 -32.82 12.45 -9.31
C VAL A 27 -34.26 12.79 -9.72
N GLU A 28 -34.79 13.87 -9.15
CA GLU A 28 -36.11 14.40 -9.50
C GLU A 28 -35.98 15.67 -10.34
N ASP A 29 -36.53 15.66 -11.55
CA ASP A 29 -36.64 16.87 -12.39
C ASP A 29 -38.04 16.96 -13.02
N ARG A 30 -38.37 18.14 -13.56
CA ARG A 30 -39.62 18.37 -14.30
C ARG A 30 -39.60 17.68 -15.66
N ASP A 31 -38.44 17.62 -16.30
CA ASP A 31 -38.24 16.94 -17.59
C ASP A 31 -37.70 15.52 -17.36
N PRO A 32 -38.41 14.47 -17.83
CA PRO A 32 -37.96 13.08 -17.66
C PRO A 32 -36.60 12.80 -18.29
N LYS A 33 -36.25 13.45 -19.42
CA LYS A 33 -34.94 13.22 -20.07
C LYS A 33 -33.82 13.78 -19.20
N ARG A 34 -33.97 15.03 -18.78
CA ARG A 34 -33.03 15.72 -17.90
C ARG A 34 -32.81 14.98 -16.58
N ALA A 35 -33.85 14.37 -16.00
CA ALA A 35 -33.70 13.58 -14.78
C ALA A 35 -32.78 12.36 -14.98
N ALA A 36 -32.94 11.63 -16.09
CA ALA A 36 -32.09 10.50 -16.44
C ALA A 36 -30.66 10.94 -16.77
N ASP A 37 -30.51 11.99 -17.57
CA ASP A 37 -29.20 12.54 -17.94
C ASP A 37 -28.40 12.99 -16.71
N LEU A 38 -29.06 13.67 -15.75
CA LEU A 38 -28.43 14.08 -14.50
C LEU A 38 -28.01 12.90 -13.63
N ALA A 39 -28.83 11.86 -13.54
CA ALA A 39 -28.51 10.66 -12.76
C ALA A 39 -27.30 9.91 -13.35
N ASN A 40 -27.23 9.80 -14.68
CA ASN A 40 -26.08 9.20 -15.37
C ASN A 40 -24.83 10.08 -15.25
N ALA A 41 -24.97 11.40 -15.40
CA ALA A 41 -23.86 12.35 -15.27
C ALA A 41 -23.22 12.32 -13.87
N TYR A 42 -23.98 12.03 -12.81
CA TYR A 42 -23.40 11.83 -11.47
C TYR A 42 -22.40 10.68 -11.43
N VAL A 43 -22.70 9.58 -12.13
CA VAL A 43 -21.82 8.41 -12.20
C VAL A 43 -20.56 8.75 -12.99
N GLU A 44 -20.70 9.42 -14.13
CA GLU A 44 -19.56 9.87 -14.95
C GLU A 44 -18.65 10.83 -14.18
N CYS A 45 -19.23 11.84 -13.52
CA CYS A 45 -18.46 12.78 -12.69
C CYS A 45 -17.78 12.08 -11.53
N LEU A 46 -18.42 11.08 -10.93
CA LEU A 46 -17.83 10.30 -9.85
C LEU A 46 -16.66 9.45 -10.37
N GLN A 47 -16.80 8.79 -11.52
CA GLN A 47 -15.71 8.04 -12.15
C GLN A 47 -14.52 8.96 -12.50
N GLU A 48 -14.78 10.14 -13.05
CA GLU A 48 -13.74 11.14 -13.35
C GLU A 48 -13.07 11.68 -12.08
N GLN A 49 -13.84 11.99 -11.03
CA GLN A 49 -13.25 12.43 -9.77
C GLN A 49 -12.44 11.32 -9.10
N ASN A 50 -12.93 10.07 -9.16
CA ASN A 50 -12.21 8.95 -8.57
C ASN A 50 -10.91 8.66 -9.33
N SER A 51 -10.89 8.80 -10.66
CA SER A 51 -9.65 8.66 -11.44
C SER A 51 -8.66 9.80 -11.18
N ARG A 52 -9.12 11.02 -10.88
CA ARG A 52 -8.25 12.15 -10.51
C ARG A 52 -7.76 12.12 -9.07
N LEU A 53 -8.56 11.58 -8.14
CA LEU A 53 -8.24 11.54 -6.71
C LEU A 53 -7.58 10.22 -6.28
N ALA A 54 -7.68 9.16 -7.06
CA ALA A 54 -7.00 7.91 -6.80
C ALA A 54 -5.50 8.04 -7.06
N VAL A 55 -4.78 8.59 -6.08
CA VAL A 55 -3.55 7.90 -5.68
C VAL A 55 -4.03 6.60 -5.06
N SER A 56 -4.16 5.56 -5.89
CA SER A 56 -4.59 4.25 -5.41
C SER A 56 -3.59 3.74 -4.37
N GLU A 57 -4.04 2.86 -3.48
CA GLU A 57 -3.14 2.21 -2.55
C GLU A 57 -2.02 1.48 -3.31
N ALA A 58 -2.33 0.89 -4.48
CA ALA A 58 -1.32 0.32 -5.36
C ALA A 58 -0.35 1.38 -5.95
N ALA A 59 -0.81 2.57 -6.33
CA ALA A 59 0.07 3.65 -6.81
C ALA A 59 1.05 4.12 -5.72
N GLN A 60 0.58 4.24 -4.48
CA GLN A 60 1.42 4.60 -3.35
C GLN A 60 2.44 3.48 -3.02
N ARG A 61 2.01 2.21 -3.10
CA ARG A 61 2.91 1.04 -2.97
C ARG A 61 3.96 0.99 -4.07
N ARG A 62 3.58 1.21 -5.34
CA ARG A 62 4.54 1.29 -6.47
C ARG A 62 5.59 2.36 -6.20
N LEU A 63 5.18 3.58 -5.87
CA LEU A 63 6.10 4.69 -5.59
C LEU A 63 7.03 4.39 -4.41
N PHE A 64 6.52 3.72 -3.36
CA PHE A 64 7.35 3.31 -2.24
C PHE A 64 8.45 2.33 -2.69
N PHE A 65 8.09 1.26 -3.39
CA PHE A 65 9.07 0.28 -3.86
C PHE A 65 10.03 0.86 -4.92
N GLU A 66 9.57 1.80 -5.75
CA GLU A 66 10.41 2.54 -6.69
C GLU A 66 11.51 3.32 -5.96
N GLN A 67 11.14 4.07 -4.92
CA GLN A 67 12.09 4.85 -4.12
C GLN A 67 13.07 3.96 -3.37
N GLU A 68 12.60 2.85 -2.78
CA GLU A 68 13.49 1.91 -2.09
C GLU A 68 14.41 1.19 -3.08
N LEU A 69 13.92 0.82 -4.27
CA LEU A 69 14.73 0.21 -5.32
C LEU A 69 15.84 1.15 -5.82
N ASP A 70 15.52 2.43 -6.01
CA ASP A 70 16.51 3.43 -6.43
C ASP A 70 17.58 3.67 -5.36
N LYS A 71 17.20 3.71 -4.07
CA LYS A 71 18.15 3.78 -2.96
C LYS A 71 19.04 2.54 -2.93
N GLU A 72 18.44 1.36 -3.03
CA GLU A 72 19.17 0.09 -2.98
C GLU A 72 20.14 -0.05 -4.14
N LYS A 73 19.77 0.43 -5.33
CA LYS A 73 20.66 0.48 -6.50
C LYS A 73 21.92 1.31 -6.23
N VAL A 74 21.79 2.44 -5.54
CA VAL A 74 22.93 3.28 -5.16
C VAL A 74 23.81 2.56 -4.12
N LEU A 75 23.20 1.93 -3.11
CA LEU A 75 23.92 1.17 -2.08
C LEU A 75 24.66 -0.05 -2.65
N LEU A 76 24.04 -0.78 -3.58
CA LEU A 76 24.66 -1.89 -4.28
C LEU A 76 25.88 -1.42 -5.08
N ALA A 77 25.74 -0.33 -5.85
CA ALA A 77 26.84 0.22 -6.63
C ALA A 77 27.99 0.72 -5.72
N GLU A 78 27.66 1.29 -4.56
CA GLU A 78 28.65 1.67 -3.54
C GLU A 78 29.38 0.43 -3.01
N ALA A 79 28.66 -0.61 -2.59
CA ALA A 79 29.23 -1.86 -2.09
C ALA A 79 30.13 -2.57 -3.13
N GLU A 80 29.72 -2.59 -4.40
CA GLU A 80 30.50 -3.13 -5.52
C GLU A 80 31.79 -2.34 -5.73
N THR A 81 31.69 -1.00 -5.75
CA THR A 81 32.86 -0.11 -5.87
C THR A 81 33.84 -0.33 -4.71
N ASP A 82 33.31 -0.57 -3.52
CA ASP A 82 34.08 -0.81 -2.31
C ASP A 82 34.77 -2.17 -2.29
N LEU A 83 34.10 -3.21 -2.81
CA LEU A 83 34.72 -4.50 -3.08
C LEU A 83 35.83 -4.37 -4.12
N GLN A 84 35.58 -3.64 -5.20
CA GLN A 84 36.57 -3.39 -6.26
C GLN A 84 37.80 -2.69 -5.69
N LYS A 85 37.65 -1.53 -5.02
CA LYS A 85 38.76 -0.79 -4.38
C LYS A 85 39.61 -1.67 -3.48
N MET A 86 38.98 -2.57 -2.72
CA MET A 86 39.71 -3.51 -1.86
C MET A 86 40.49 -4.54 -2.67
N GLN A 87 39.90 -5.07 -3.75
CA GLN A 87 40.62 -5.93 -4.71
C GLN A 87 41.82 -5.20 -5.34
N GLU A 88 41.68 -3.90 -5.65
CA GLU A 88 42.77 -3.09 -6.22
C GLU A 88 43.89 -2.84 -5.22
N GLN A 89 43.55 -2.41 -4.01
CA GLN A 89 44.53 -2.11 -2.96
C GLN A 89 45.28 -3.35 -2.48
N LYS A 90 44.58 -4.49 -2.37
CA LYS A 90 45.16 -5.74 -1.86
C LYS A 90 45.68 -6.65 -2.97
N GLY A 91 45.56 -6.27 -4.24
CA GLY A 91 46.02 -7.06 -5.39
C GLY A 91 45.27 -8.38 -5.59
N LEU A 92 44.05 -8.50 -5.06
CA LEU A 92 43.24 -9.74 -5.02
C LEU A 92 42.42 -9.98 -6.30
N PHE A 93 42.81 -9.38 -7.42
CA PHE A 93 42.02 -9.35 -8.65
C PHE A 93 41.69 -10.72 -9.27
N GLN A 94 42.29 -11.81 -8.80
CA GLN A 94 41.96 -13.16 -9.21
C GLN A 94 42.08 -14.15 -8.06
N VAL A 95 41.10 -14.16 -7.14
CA VAL A 95 40.87 -15.33 -6.28
C VAL A 95 39.79 -16.18 -6.95
N THR A 96 40.14 -16.88 -8.02
CA THR A 96 39.32 -18.00 -8.52
C THR A 96 39.38 -19.15 -7.51
N SER A 97 38.39 -20.05 -7.54
CA SER A 97 38.35 -21.26 -6.71
C SER A 97 39.62 -22.12 -6.79
N GLN A 98 40.39 -21.97 -7.86
CA GLN A 98 41.70 -22.59 -8.09
C GLN A 98 42.80 -22.04 -7.16
N VAL A 99 42.80 -20.74 -6.86
CA VAL A 99 43.79 -20.11 -5.97
C VAL A 99 43.56 -20.55 -4.51
N SER A 100 42.31 -20.64 -4.07
CA SER A 100 41.98 -21.15 -2.73
C SER A 100 42.45 -22.59 -2.51
N ALA A 101 42.33 -23.46 -3.52
CA ALA A 101 42.80 -24.84 -3.45
C ALA A 101 44.34 -24.93 -3.34
N VAL A 102 45.05 -24.08 -4.08
CA VAL A 102 46.52 -24.01 -4.02
C VAL A 102 46.99 -23.47 -2.68
N ILE A 103 46.38 -22.41 -2.14
CA ILE A 103 46.69 -21.88 -0.80
C ILE A 103 46.47 -22.94 0.29
N GLN A 104 45.38 -23.71 0.19
CA GLN A 104 45.10 -24.80 1.14
C GLN A 104 46.18 -25.90 1.07
N SER A 105 46.62 -26.27 -0.14
CA SER A 105 47.71 -27.24 -0.32
C SER A 105 49.05 -26.73 0.25
N MET A 106 49.36 -25.45 0.07
CA MET A 106 50.56 -24.81 0.60
C MET A 106 50.54 -24.73 2.13
N ALA A 107 49.39 -24.37 2.72
CA ALA A 107 49.22 -24.34 4.16
C ALA A 107 49.43 -25.74 4.78
N GLN A 108 48.92 -26.78 4.13
CA GLN A 108 49.09 -28.17 4.56
C GLN A 108 50.56 -28.62 4.47
N LEU A 109 51.25 -28.32 3.37
CA LEU A 109 52.68 -28.62 3.21
C LEU A 109 53.54 -27.90 4.26
N ARG A 110 53.23 -26.63 4.54
CA ARG A 110 53.95 -25.83 5.54
C ARG A 110 53.74 -26.37 6.95
N ALA A 111 52.52 -26.79 7.29
CA ALA A 111 52.24 -27.44 8.56
C ALA A 111 53.01 -28.76 8.72
N GLU A 112 53.13 -29.54 7.64
CA GLU A 112 53.92 -30.78 7.64
C GLU A 112 55.42 -30.50 7.82
N ILE A 113 55.97 -29.51 7.11
CA ILE A 113 57.37 -29.07 7.27
C ILE A 113 57.65 -28.69 8.73
N VAL A 114 56.80 -27.84 9.33
CA VAL A 114 56.97 -27.39 10.72
C VAL A 114 56.88 -28.58 11.69
N ALA A 115 55.95 -29.50 11.49
CA ALA A 115 55.82 -30.69 12.33
C ALA A 115 57.08 -31.57 12.26
N ARG A 116 57.67 -31.75 11.07
CA ARG A 116 58.90 -32.53 10.87
C ARG A 116 60.14 -31.82 11.41
N GLU A 117 60.20 -30.49 11.30
CA GLU A 117 61.26 -29.66 11.90
C GLU A 117 61.26 -29.77 13.43
N VAL A 118 60.08 -29.70 14.06
CA VAL A 118 59.95 -29.91 15.51
C VAL A 118 60.37 -31.33 15.91
N ALA A 119 60.00 -32.35 15.13
CA ALA A 119 60.43 -33.74 15.37
C ALA A 119 61.95 -33.91 15.23
N LEU A 120 62.56 -33.27 14.22
CA LEU A 120 64.00 -33.23 14.02
C LEU A 120 64.71 -32.56 15.19
N GLU A 121 64.18 -31.44 15.69
CA GLU A 121 64.78 -30.70 16.80
C GLU A 121 64.74 -31.51 18.11
N ARG A 122 63.65 -32.26 18.35
CA ARG A 122 63.56 -33.21 19.46
C ARG A 122 64.57 -34.35 19.34
N LEU A 123 64.80 -34.86 18.12
CA LEU A 123 65.81 -35.89 17.85
C LEU A 123 67.23 -35.35 18.05
N LYS A 124 67.51 -34.13 17.62
CA LYS A 124 68.81 -33.45 17.82
C LYS A 124 69.07 -33.12 19.30
N ALA A 125 68.04 -32.83 20.09
CA ALA A 125 68.17 -32.63 21.53
C ALA A 125 68.54 -33.92 22.29
N GLY A 126 68.28 -35.10 21.73
CA GLY A 126 68.58 -36.40 22.34
C GLY A 126 69.64 -37.25 21.63
N ALA A 127 70.10 -36.86 20.44
CA ALA A 127 71.05 -37.63 19.63
C ALA A 127 72.14 -36.75 18.99
N THR A 128 73.32 -37.32 18.76
CA THR A 128 74.44 -36.64 18.09
C THR A 128 74.10 -36.36 16.62
N ALA A 129 74.63 -35.27 16.05
CA ALA A 129 74.38 -34.81 14.67
C ALA A 129 74.72 -35.82 13.53
N ARG A 130 75.26 -36.99 13.86
CA ARG A 130 75.66 -38.05 12.93
C ARG A 130 74.70 -39.24 12.89
N ASN A 131 73.55 -39.14 13.56
CA ASN A 131 72.53 -40.18 13.56
C ASN A 131 71.88 -40.30 12.16
N PRO A 132 71.86 -41.50 11.53
CA PRO A 132 71.19 -41.73 10.24
C PRO A 132 69.73 -41.25 10.19
N GLU A 133 69.01 -41.31 11.31
CA GLU A 133 67.62 -40.83 11.42
C GLU A 133 67.51 -39.30 11.28
N VAL A 134 68.50 -38.55 11.76
CA VAL A 134 68.55 -37.08 11.63
C VAL A 134 68.78 -36.69 10.16
N GLN A 135 69.69 -37.40 9.48
CA GLN A 135 69.97 -37.17 8.06
C GLN A 135 68.77 -37.49 7.18
N ARG A 136 68.07 -38.60 7.45
CA ARG A 136 66.85 -38.97 6.73
C ARG A 136 65.79 -37.88 6.85
N GLN A 137 65.58 -37.38 8.06
CA GLN A 137 64.57 -36.36 8.32
C GLN A 137 64.93 -35.00 7.70
N GLU A 138 66.21 -34.63 7.66
CA GLU A 138 66.68 -33.44 6.94
C GLU A 138 66.46 -33.53 5.42
N ILE A 139 66.69 -34.70 4.82
CA ILE A 139 66.42 -34.95 3.39
C ILE A 139 64.93 -34.80 3.10
N GLU A 140 64.06 -35.37 3.94
CA GLU A 140 62.60 -35.27 3.80
C GLU A 140 62.11 -33.82 3.92
N ILE A 141 62.59 -33.06 4.90
CA ILE A 141 62.28 -31.62 5.05
C ILE A 141 62.74 -30.82 3.83
N THR A 142 63.93 -31.11 3.31
CA THR A 142 64.47 -30.43 2.13
C THR A 142 63.64 -30.73 0.88
N ALA A 143 63.18 -31.98 0.72
CA ALA A 143 62.30 -32.37 -0.37
C ALA A 143 60.94 -31.67 -0.29
N LEU A 144 60.33 -31.59 0.91
CA LEU A 144 59.07 -30.87 1.13
C LEU A 144 59.22 -29.37 0.88
N ARG A 145 60.33 -28.75 1.29
CA ARG A 145 60.65 -27.35 0.97
C ARG A 145 60.80 -27.14 -0.54
N GLY A 146 61.39 -28.10 -1.26
CA GLY A 146 61.48 -28.08 -2.71
C GLY A 146 60.10 -28.08 -3.38
N GLN A 147 59.20 -28.96 -2.95
CA GLN A 147 57.81 -29.03 -3.43
C GLN A 147 57.04 -27.73 -3.15
N MET A 148 57.20 -27.16 -1.95
CA MET A 148 56.62 -25.86 -1.60
C MET A 148 57.09 -24.76 -2.56
N LYS A 149 58.40 -24.69 -2.81
CA LYS A 149 59.00 -23.69 -3.69
C LYS A 149 58.57 -23.85 -5.15
N GLU A 150 58.33 -25.08 -5.59
CA GLU A 150 57.79 -25.36 -6.92
C GLU A 150 56.32 -24.95 -7.05
N LEU A 151 55.50 -25.21 -6.02
CA LEU A 151 54.12 -24.73 -5.93
C LEU A 151 54.06 -23.19 -5.90
N GLU A 152 54.95 -22.54 -5.15
CA GLU A 152 55.11 -21.09 -5.11
C GLU A 152 55.51 -20.53 -6.49
N ALA A 153 56.46 -21.15 -7.18
CA ALA A 153 56.92 -20.74 -8.50
C ALA A 153 55.86 -20.95 -9.60
N LYS A 154 55.09 -22.04 -9.53
CA LYS A 154 53.95 -22.31 -10.41
C LYS A 154 52.82 -21.30 -10.18
N SER A 155 52.54 -20.96 -8.93
CA SER A 155 51.56 -19.93 -8.55
C SER A 155 52.00 -18.52 -8.97
N SER A 156 53.31 -18.26 -8.98
CA SER A 156 53.89 -16.98 -9.42
C SER A 156 53.86 -16.77 -10.94
N ARG A 157 53.80 -17.86 -11.74
CA ARG A 157 53.81 -17.79 -13.21
C ARG A 157 52.44 -17.54 -13.83
N ASP A 158 51.36 -17.89 -13.14
CA ASP A 158 49.98 -17.78 -13.65
C ASP A 158 49.33 -16.41 -13.36
N GLY A 159 50.11 -15.38 -13.06
CA GLY A 159 49.62 -14.00 -12.90
C GLY A 159 48.91 -13.69 -11.57
N SER A 160 48.70 -14.69 -10.71
CA SER A 160 48.25 -14.48 -9.34
C SER A 160 49.42 -14.01 -8.47
N ASN A 161 49.65 -12.70 -8.44
CA ASN A 161 50.65 -12.02 -7.59
C ASN A 161 50.70 -12.63 -6.17
N PRO A 162 51.78 -13.35 -5.78
CA PRO A 162 51.85 -14.05 -4.50
C PRO A 162 52.50 -13.22 -3.39
N PHE A 163 52.46 -11.89 -3.48
CA PHE A 163 52.98 -11.01 -2.41
C PHE A 163 51.90 -10.70 -1.38
N MET A 164 51.52 -11.70 -0.59
CA MET A 164 51.17 -11.45 0.81
C MET A 164 52.06 -12.33 1.70
N PRO A 165 52.82 -11.72 2.64
CA PRO A 165 53.46 -12.48 3.71
C PRO A 165 52.42 -13.40 4.36
N THR A 166 52.79 -14.65 4.63
CA THR A 166 51.89 -15.70 5.17
C THR A 166 51.18 -15.29 6.46
N SER A 167 51.67 -14.24 7.11
CA SER A 167 51.12 -13.59 8.31
C SER A 167 49.93 -12.63 8.06
N MET A 168 49.63 -12.19 6.83
CA MET A 168 48.54 -11.23 6.52
C MET A 168 47.37 -11.79 5.70
N VAL A 169 47.52 -13.01 5.17
CA VAL A 169 46.49 -13.72 4.39
C VAL A 169 45.16 -13.90 5.16
N PRO A 170 45.15 -14.20 6.48
CA PRO A 170 43.88 -14.38 7.20
C PRO A 170 43.04 -13.10 7.28
N GLU A 171 43.65 -11.95 7.54
CA GLU A 171 42.93 -10.68 7.69
C GLU A 171 42.38 -10.17 6.34
N ALA A 172 43.18 -10.27 5.26
CA ALA A 172 42.74 -9.90 3.92
C ALA A 172 41.57 -10.77 3.41
N ALA A 173 41.61 -12.07 3.69
CA ALA A 173 40.53 -13.00 3.33
C ALA A 173 39.23 -12.73 4.12
N LEU A 174 39.35 -12.40 5.42
CA LEU A 174 38.20 -12.04 6.24
C LEU A 174 37.53 -10.74 5.77
N ASP A 175 38.32 -9.73 5.42
CA ASP A 175 37.80 -8.47 4.87
C ASP A 175 37.13 -8.67 3.50
N TYR A 176 37.70 -9.51 2.64
CA TYR A 176 37.09 -9.89 1.36
C TYR A 176 35.74 -10.59 1.57
N ALA A 177 35.69 -11.57 2.47
CA ALA A 177 34.45 -12.28 2.76
C ALA A 177 33.36 -11.35 3.32
N ARG A 178 33.74 -10.34 4.11
CA ARG A 178 32.81 -9.32 4.62
C ARG A 178 32.25 -8.45 3.50
N ARG A 179 33.11 -7.85 2.66
CA ARG A 179 32.66 -7.00 1.54
C ARG A 179 31.85 -7.77 0.50
N LEU A 180 32.26 -9.01 0.20
CA LEU A 180 31.50 -9.88 -0.69
C LEU A 180 30.10 -10.18 -0.12
N ARG A 181 29.98 -10.41 1.19
CA ARG A 181 28.68 -10.62 1.83
C ARG A 181 27.81 -9.37 1.78
N GLU A 182 28.38 -8.17 1.90
CA GLU A 182 27.66 -6.91 1.74
C GLU A 182 27.12 -6.75 0.31
N VAL A 183 27.95 -6.98 -0.72
CA VAL A 183 27.49 -6.96 -2.12
C VAL A 183 26.36 -7.97 -2.33
N ARG A 184 26.53 -9.21 -1.85
CA ARG A 184 25.48 -10.26 -1.96
C ARG A 184 24.19 -9.90 -1.23
N TYR A 185 24.30 -9.20 -0.10
CA TYR A 185 23.14 -8.74 0.65
C TYR A 185 22.35 -7.70 -0.15
N HIS A 186 23.04 -6.70 -0.70
CA HIS A 186 22.43 -5.66 -1.51
C HIS A 186 21.89 -6.19 -2.85
N GLU A 187 22.59 -7.15 -3.47
CA GLU A 187 22.13 -7.84 -4.67
C GLU A 187 20.80 -8.57 -4.42
N ALA A 188 20.72 -9.36 -3.35
CA ALA A 188 19.50 -10.08 -2.98
C ALA A 188 18.34 -9.14 -2.61
N LEU A 189 18.63 -8.02 -1.93
CA LEU A 189 17.62 -7.04 -1.56
C LEU A 189 17.11 -6.28 -2.78
N TYR A 190 18.00 -5.89 -3.70
CA TYR A 190 17.64 -5.29 -4.99
C TYR A 190 16.73 -6.21 -5.81
N GLU A 191 17.08 -7.49 -5.95
CA GLU A 191 16.25 -8.47 -6.65
C GLU A 191 14.85 -8.59 -6.04
N LEU A 192 14.78 -8.67 -4.70
CA LEU A 192 13.50 -8.75 -3.98
C LEU A 192 12.67 -7.48 -4.20
N LEU A 193 13.27 -6.29 -4.06
CA LEU A 193 12.58 -5.01 -4.26
C LEU A 193 12.12 -4.84 -5.71
N ALA A 194 12.93 -5.26 -6.68
CA ALA A 194 12.57 -5.22 -8.09
C ALA A 194 11.35 -6.11 -8.37
N GLN A 195 11.32 -7.31 -7.78
CA GLN A 195 10.16 -8.20 -7.88
C GLN A 195 8.91 -7.58 -7.26
N GLN A 196 9.02 -6.98 -6.06
CA GLN A 196 7.89 -6.31 -5.40
C GLN A 196 7.41 -5.08 -6.16
N TYR A 197 8.33 -4.30 -6.75
CA TYR A 197 8.00 -3.16 -7.61
C TYR A 197 7.20 -3.60 -8.84
N GLU A 198 7.61 -4.67 -9.52
CA GLU A 198 6.90 -5.19 -10.69
C GLU A 198 5.50 -5.71 -10.30
N VAL A 199 5.35 -6.38 -9.16
CA VAL A 199 4.03 -6.77 -8.62
C VAL A 199 3.17 -5.54 -8.35
N ALA A 200 3.71 -4.54 -7.65
CA ALA A 200 2.99 -3.30 -7.34
C ALA A 200 2.58 -2.53 -8.60
N ARG A 201 3.43 -2.50 -9.63
CA ARG A 201 3.13 -1.87 -10.93
C ARG A 201 1.99 -2.59 -11.65
N ILE A 202 1.95 -3.93 -11.60
CA ILE A 202 0.85 -4.73 -12.16
C ILE A 202 -0.43 -4.49 -11.37
N ASP A 203 -0.35 -4.47 -10.04
CA ASP A 203 -1.51 -4.25 -9.18
C ASP A 203 -2.12 -2.86 -9.39
N GLU A 204 -1.30 -1.82 -9.56
CA GLU A 204 -1.80 -0.49 -9.88
C GLU A 204 -2.47 -0.44 -11.25
N ALA A 205 -1.90 -1.11 -12.25
CA ALA A 205 -2.53 -1.21 -13.57
C ALA A 205 -3.87 -1.98 -13.51
N ARG A 206 -4.05 -2.87 -12.54
CA ARG A 206 -5.30 -3.61 -12.28
C ARG A 206 -6.29 -2.81 -11.44
N GLU A 207 -5.81 -2.01 -10.50
CA GLU A 207 -6.58 -1.21 -9.56
C GLU A 207 -7.10 0.06 -10.24
N SER A 208 -7.86 -0.14 -11.32
CA SER A 208 -8.79 0.88 -11.78
C SER A 208 -10.03 0.82 -10.88
N PRO A 209 -10.49 1.92 -10.27
CA PRO A 209 -11.71 1.90 -9.50
C PRO A 209 -12.91 1.73 -10.44
N VAL A 210 -13.24 0.47 -10.76
CA VAL A 210 -14.37 0.13 -11.62
C VAL A 210 -15.64 0.29 -10.80
N ILE A 211 -16.17 1.51 -10.75
CA ILE A 211 -17.58 1.71 -10.42
C ILE A 211 -18.37 1.08 -11.56
N GLN A 212 -18.80 -0.17 -11.35
CA GLN A 212 -19.58 -0.88 -12.34
C GLN A 212 -21.03 -0.40 -12.29
N VAL A 213 -21.50 0.15 -13.41
CA VAL A 213 -22.90 0.54 -13.56
C VAL A 213 -23.72 -0.72 -13.74
N VAL A 214 -24.50 -1.07 -12.71
CA VAL A 214 -25.39 -2.24 -12.74
C VAL A 214 -26.64 -1.95 -13.58
N ASP A 215 -27.19 -0.75 -13.42
CA ASP A 215 -28.37 -0.29 -14.15
C ASP A 215 -28.22 1.20 -14.48
N GLN A 216 -28.51 1.57 -15.73
CA GLN A 216 -28.41 2.96 -16.20
C GLN A 216 -29.75 3.66 -16.00
N ALA A 217 -29.71 4.94 -15.65
CA ALA A 217 -30.93 5.71 -15.50
C ALA A 217 -31.59 5.91 -16.86
N VAL A 218 -32.84 5.45 -17.00
CA VAL A 218 -33.70 5.68 -18.17
C VAL A 218 -34.78 6.72 -17.86
N PRO A 219 -35.23 7.51 -18.86
CA PRO A 219 -36.29 8.48 -18.66
C PRO A 219 -37.57 7.83 -18.09
N PRO A 220 -38.16 8.36 -17.00
CA PRO A 220 -39.31 7.74 -16.36
C PRO A 220 -40.59 7.92 -17.18
N GLU A 221 -41.34 6.83 -17.35
CA GLU A 221 -42.63 6.85 -18.05
C GLU A 221 -43.76 7.50 -17.22
N LYS A 222 -43.67 7.42 -15.88
CA LYS A 222 -44.69 7.92 -14.95
C LYS A 222 -44.11 8.97 -14.02
N LYS A 223 -44.90 10.02 -13.77
CA LYS A 223 -44.50 11.10 -12.87
C LYS A 223 -44.45 10.62 -11.41
N SER A 224 -43.34 10.88 -10.71
CA SER A 224 -43.15 10.50 -9.31
C SER A 224 -44.08 11.25 -8.35
N ALA A 225 -44.28 12.55 -8.59
CA ALA A 225 -45.12 13.43 -7.77
C ALA A 225 -45.74 14.59 -8.57
N PRO A 226 -46.84 15.19 -8.10
CA PRO A 226 -47.74 14.74 -7.03
C PRO A 226 -48.69 13.62 -7.48
N ARG A 227 -49.03 12.69 -6.57
CA ARG A 227 -50.08 11.69 -6.80
C ARG A 227 -51.44 12.37 -6.79
N ARG A 228 -51.94 12.76 -7.97
CA ARG A 228 -53.20 13.52 -8.14
C ARG A 228 -54.41 12.86 -7.46
N SER A 229 -54.41 11.53 -7.34
CA SER A 229 -55.47 10.77 -6.64
C SER A 229 -55.59 11.14 -5.16
N TYR A 230 -54.48 11.41 -4.46
CA TYR A 230 -54.51 11.79 -3.05
C TYR A 230 -55.19 13.15 -2.85
N TYR A 231 -54.85 14.13 -3.69
CA TYR A 231 -55.48 15.45 -3.66
C TYR A 231 -56.96 15.39 -4.07
N LEU A 232 -57.33 14.51 -5.01
CA LEU A 232 -58.71 14.30 -5.41
C LEU A 232 -59.55 13.76 -4.24
N ILE A 233 -59.05 12.75 -3.52
CA ILE A 233 -59.74 12.16 -2.36
C ILE A 233 -59.90 13.18 -1.24
N ILE A 234 -58.84 13.93 -0.93
CA ILE A 234 -58.89 14.98 0.10
C ILE A 234 -59.86 16.09 -0.29
N GLY A 235 -59.82 16.55 -1.54
CA GLY A 235 -60.72 17.59 -2.04
C GLY A 235 -62.18 17.14 -2.00
N LEU A 236 -62.47 15.89 -2.39
CA LEU A 236 -63.81 15.31 -2.32
C LEU A 236 -64.29 15.21 -0.87
N PHE A 237 -63.45 14.76 0.05
CA PHE A 237 -63.78 14.65 1.46
C PHE A 237 -64.05 16.02 2.11
N LEU A 238 -63.17 17.00 1.90
CA LEU A 238 -63.36 18.37 2.37
C LEU A 238 -64.61 19.02 1.77
N GLY A 239 -64.87 18.78 0.48
CA GLY A 239 -66.07 19.26 -0.20
C GLY A 239 -67.36 18.66 0.37
N ALA A 240 -67.36 17.35 0.65
CA ALA A 240 -68.49 16.67 1.26
C ALA A 240 -68.77 17.19 2.68
N VAL A 241 -67.72 17.38 3.49
CA VAL A 241 -67.85 17.95 4.85
C VAL A 241 -68.37 19.38 4.80
N ALA A 242 -67.80 20.24 3.95
CA ALA A 242 -68.25 21.62 3.80
C ALA A 242 -69.69 21.71 3.29
N GLY A 243 -70.06 20.85 2.33
CA GLY A 243 -71.44 20.73 1.83
C GLY A 243 -72.41 20.28 2.92
N MET A 244 -72.02 19.31 3.76
CA MET A 244 -72.83 18.85 4.89
C MET A 244 -73.02 19.97 5.93
N VAL A 245 -71.97 20.71 6.26
CA VAL A 245 -72.03 21.84 7.19
C VAL A 245 -72.92 22.96 6.64
N LEU A 246 -72.81 23.29 5.36
CA LEU A 246 -73.66 24.29 4.72
C LEU A 246 -75.12 23.85 4.65
N ALA A 247 -75.39 22.59 4.30
CA ALA A 247 -76.75 22.05 4.25
C ALA A 247 -77.41 22.09 5.64
N LEU A 248 -76.71 21.65 6.69
CA LEU A 248 -77.20 21.73 8.06
C LEU A 248 -77.36 23.18 8.55
N GLY A 249 -76.45 24.09 8.15
CA GLY A 249 -76.54 25.51 8.48
C GLY A 249 -77.73 26.21 7.82
N LEU A 250 -78.00 25.91 6.54
CA LEU A 250 -79.17 26.42 5.82
C LEU A 250 -80.48 25.84 6.40
N GLN A 251 -80.49 24.55 6.74
CA GLN A 251 -81.64 23.90 7.39
C GLN A 251 -81.92 24.49 8.78
N ALA A 252 -80.88 24.69 9.60
CA ALA A 252 -80.98 25.36 10.89
C ALA A 252 -81.48 26.82 10.80
N ALA A 253 -81.25 27.50 9.67
CA ALA A 253 -81.77 28.83 9.42
C ALA A 253 -83.24 28.83 8.97
N GLN A 254 -83.73 27.78 8.31
CA GLN A 254 -85.13 27.63 7.89
C GLN A 254 -86.03 27.07 9.01
N ASP A 255 -85.50 26.29 9.95
CA ASP A 255 -86.28 25.77 11.08
C ASP A 255 -86.59 26.85 12.14
N VAL A 256 -87.87 27.18 12.27
CA VAL A 256 -88.43 28.16 13.24
C VAL A 256 -88.13 27.78 14.70
N SER A 257 -87.97 26.49 14.99
CA SER A 257 -87.67 25.94 16.32
C SER A 257 -86.20 26.13 16.73
N VAL A 258 -85.28 26.15 15.75
CA VAL A 258 -83.84 26.33 15.96
C VAL A 258 -83.50 27.80 16.12
N SER A 259 -84.13 28.68 15.35
CA SER A 259 -84.00 30.15 15.52
C SER A 259 -84.35 30.61 16.94
N ARG A 260 -85.36 30.01 17.58
CA ARG A 260 -85.75 30.31 18.97
C ARG A 260 -84.70 29.86 20.00
N LYS A 261 -84.01 28.72 19.79
CA LYS A 261 -82.89 28.26 20.64
C LYS A 261 -81.60 29.06 20.39
N MET A 262 -81.39 29.51 19.16
CA MET A 262 -80.25 30.31 18.75
C MET A 262 -80.31 31.75 19.31
N GLU A 263 -81.51 32.33 19.44
CA GLU A 263 -81.73 33.57 20.21
C GLU A 263 -81.43 33.40 21.71
N VAL A 264 -81.88 32.30 22.32
CA VAL A 264 -81.60 32.01 23.73
C VAL A 264 -80.10 31.81 23.97
N PHE A 265 -79.39 31.16 23.04
CA PHE A 265 -77.94 30.97 23.10
C PHE A 265 -77.14 32.27 22.88
N LYS A 266 -77.58 33.15 21.96
CA LYS A 266 -77.01 34.50 21.82
C LYS A 266 -77.24 35.35 23.08
N LYS A 267 -78.36 35.15 23.78
CA LYS A 267 -78.70 35.86 25.03
C LYS A 267 -77.86 35.36 26.22
N SER A 268 -77.43 34.10 26.24
CA SER A 268 -76.56 33.53 27.28
C SER A 268 -75.06 33.79 27.07
N LEU A 269 -74.63 34.07 25.84
CA LEU A 269 -73.25 34.48 25.50
C LEU A 269 -72.95 35.96 25.79
N ARG A 270 -73.96 36.75 26.20
CA ARG A 270 -73.76 38.15 26.56
C ARG A 270 -73.25 38.26 28.00
N ILE A 271 -71.95 38.03 28.17
CA ILE A 271 -71.20 38.21 29.42
C ILE A 271 -71.43 39.64 29.93
N ARG A 272 -72.10 39.79 31.09
CA ARG A 272 -72.20 41.07 31.81
C ARG A 272 -70.83 41.38 32.45
N PRO A 273 -70.19 42.53 32.17
CA PRO A 273 -68.97 42.93 32.86
C PRO A 273 -69.25 43.24 34.34
N ALA A 274 -68.27 42.91 35.19
CA ALA A 274 -68.27 43.06 36.64
C ALA A 274 -67.81 44.45 37.10
N ARG A 275 -68.33 44.89 38.27
CA ARG A 275 -67.92 46.03 39.13
C ARG A 275 -68.09 47.43 38.50
N SER A 276 -68.35 48.53 39.22
CA SER A 276 -68.34 48.87 40.65
C SER A 276 -68.95 50.27 40.86
N ALA A 277 -69.51 50.50 42.06
CA ALA A 277 -69.52 51.75 42.83
C ALA A 277 -70.28 53.01 42.31
N ARG A 278 -71.31 53.44 43.05
CA ARG A 278 -71.27 54.56 44.04
C ARG A 278 -72.66 54.85 44.63
N LEU A 279 -72.67 55.00 45.97
CA LEU A 279 -73.59 55.77 46.85
C LEU A 279 -75.04 55.26 46.95
N ASP A 280 -75.64 55.02 48.13
CA ASP A 280 -75.36 55.52 49.50
C ASP A 280 -75.11 54.41 50.54
#